data_AF-A0A7K3PCC6-F1
#
_entry.id   AF-A0A7K3PCC6-F1
#
_cell.length_a   1.000
_cell.length_b   1.000
_cell.length_c   1.000
_cell.angle_alpha   90.00
_cell.angle_beta   90.00
_cell.angle_gamma   90.00
#
_symmetry.space_group_name_H-M   'P 1'
#
loop_
_entity.id
_entity.type
_entity.pdbx_description
1 polymer ?
#
loop_
_entity_poly.entity_id
_entity_poly.type
_entity_poly.pdbx_seq_one_letter_code
_entity_poly.pdbx_strand_id
1 'polypeptide(L)'
;QDTGFALTDAGLGWFDAAGIPLRPTGRRPLARACLDWTERRPHLAGVAGAALCRHALDAGWCVRIGSERAVKVTSAGERALSRLLGIGAAALR
;
A
#
# COMPACT_ATOMS: atom_id res chain seq x y z
N GLN A 1 -7.10 -7.02 -20.69
CA GLN A 1 -5.87 -7.25 -19.92
C GLN A 1 -6.30 -7.33 -18.47
N ASP A 2 -6.48 -8.54 -17.97
CA ASP A 2 -6.87 -8.77 -16.57
C ASP A 2 -5.70 -8.33 -15.70
N THR A 3 -5.86 -7.25 -14.94
CA THR A 3 -4.71 -6.64 -14.26
C THR A 3 -4.30 -7.39 -12.99
N GLY A 4 -4.94 -8.54 -12.70
CA GLY A 4 -4.65 -9.43 -11.58
C GLY A 4 -5.28 -9.00 -10.25
N PHE A 5 -5.51 -7.71 -10.04
CA PHE A 5 -6.26 -7.18 -8.89
C PHE A 5 -7.34 -6.20 -9.34
N ALA A 6 -8.46 -6.19 -8.62
CA ALA A 6 -9.51 -5.19 -8.70
C ALA A 6 -9.86 -4.71 -7.29
N LEU A 7 -10.23 -3.43 -7.17
CA LEU A 7 -10.76 -2.90 -5.91
C LEU A 7 -12.27 -3.09 -5.90
N THR A 8 -12.81 -3.69 -4.84
CA THR A 8 -14.25 -3.79 -4.61
C THR A 8 -14.77 -2.49 -3.99
N ASP A 9 -16.08 -2.31 -3.94
CA ASP A 9 -16.72 -1.17 -3.26
C ASP A 9 -16.36 -1.13 -1.76
N ALA A 10 -16.24 -2.29 -1.11
CA ALA A 10 -15.75 -2.38 0.26
C ALA A 10 -14.30 -1.91 0.38
N GLY A 11 -13.45 -2.21 -0.61
CA GLY A 11 -12.09 -1.70 -0.69
C GLY A 11 -12.04 -0.18 -0.85
N LEU A 12 -12.91 0.39 -1.70
CA LEU A 12 -13.05 1.84 -1.85
C LEU A 12 -13.43 2.49 -0.50
N GLY A 13 -14.46 1.97 0.16
CA GLY A 13 -14.91 2.46 1.46
C GLY A 13 -13.84 2.32 2.55
N TRP A 14 -13.02 1.27 2.51
CA TRP A 14 -11.89 1.12 3.43
C TRP A 14 -10.83 2.21 3.21
N PHE A 15 -10.50 2.56 1.97
CA PHE A 15 -9.53 3.62 1.67
C PHE A 15 -10.01 4.98 2.20
N ASP A 16 -11.30 5.28 2.04
CA ASP A 16 -11.89 6.50 2.59
C ASP A 16 -11.87 6.50 4.12
N ALA A 17 -12.28 5.40 4.76
CA ALA A 17 -12.26 5.27 6.22
C ALA A 17 -10.84 5.30 6.81
N ALA A 18 -9.84 4.84 6.06
CA ALA A 18 -8.43 4.91 6.45
C ALA A 18 -7.83 6.32 6.26
N GLY A 19 -8.57 7.28 5.70
CA GLY A 19 -8.06 8.63 5.41
C GLY A 19 -7.12 8.67 4.20
N ILE A 20 -7.28 7.73 3.27
CA ILE A 20 -6.45 7.57 2.06
C ILE A 20 -7.37 7.65 0.82
N PRO A 21 -8.06 8.78 0.58
CA PRO A 21 -9.04 8.87 -0.50
C PRO A 21 -8.37 8.62 -1.86
N LEU A 22 -8.94 7.72 -2.65
CA LEU A 22 -8.43 7.41 -3.97
C LEU A 22 -8.89 8.47 -4.95
N ARG A 23 -7.92 9.08 -5.64
CA ARG A 23 -8.17 10.04 -6.73
C ARG A 23 -7.69 9.41 -8.03
N PRO A 24 -8.56 8.72 -8.79
CA PRO A 24 -8.20 8.22 -10.10
C PRO A 24 -7.85 9.40 -11.01
N THR A 25 -6.63 9.43 -11.53
CA THR A 25 -6.21 10.44 -12.51
C THR A 25 -5.87 9.77 -13.83
N GLY A 26 -6.53 10.23 -14.90
CA GLY A 26 -6.27 9.77 -16.26
C GLY A 26 -6.51 8.27 -16.47
N ARG A 27 -5.60 7.63 -17.22
CA ARG A 27 -5.73 6.22 -17.66
C ARG A 27 -5.14 5.19 -16.70
N ARG A 28 -4.62 5.61 -15.54
CA ARG A 28 -3.95 4.69 -14.61
C ARG A 28 -5.01 3.78 -13.96
N PRO A 29 -4.83 2.44 -13.96
CA PRO A 29 -5.80 1.55 -13.32
C PRO A 29 -5.84 1.80 -11.81
N LEU A 30 -7.04 1.67 -11.25
CA LEU A 30 -7.27 1.87 -9.82
C LEU A 30 -6.46 0.87 -8.98
N ALA A 31 -6.50 -0.40 -9.36
CA ALA A 31 -5.69 -1.48 -8.82
C ALA A 31 -5.11 -2.32 -9.97
N ARG A 32 -3.94 -2.90 -9.75
CA ARG A 32 -3.35 -3.97 -10.56
C ARG A 32 -2.37 -4.78 -9.71
N ALA A 33 -2.20 -6.05 -10.03
CA ALA A 33 -1.08 -6.85 -9.59
C ALA A 33 0.19 -6.40 -10.33
N CYS A 34 1.27 -6.20 -9.59
CA CYS A 34 2.61 -5.98 -10.13
C CYS A 34 3.56 -6.98 -9.49
N LEU A 35 4.32 -7.71 -10.31
CA LEU A 35 5.26 -8.70 -9.78
C LEU A 35 6.48 -7.98 -9.20
N ASP A 36 6.74 -8.20 -7.92
CA ASP A 36 8.04 -7.90 -7.34
C ASP A 36 9.04 -8.95 -7.81
N TRP A 37 10.08 -8.54 -8.54
CA TRP A 37 11.09 -9.46 -9.08
C TRP A 37 12.03 -10.02 -8.02
N THR A 38 12.22 -9.29 -6.91
CA THR A 38 13.06 -9.70 -5.78
C THR A 38 12.33 -10.72 -4.92
N GLU A 39 11.08 -10.45 -4.56
CA GLU A 39 10.28 -11.34 -3.70
C GLU A 39 9.49 -12.39 -4.48
N ARG A 40 9.39 -12.25 -5.81
CA ARG A 40 8.56 -13.08 -6.71
C ARG A 40 7.09 -13.15 -6.28
N ARG A 41 6.57 -12.07 -5.67
CA ARG A 41 5.19 -11.96 -5.19
C ARG A 41 4.48 -10.79 -5.86
N PRO A 42 3.22 -10.95 -6.28
CA PRO A 42 2.44 -9.82 -6.77
C PRO A 42 2.11 -8.87 -5.62
N HIS A 43 2.35 -7.58 -5.81
CA HIS A 43 1.99 -6.52 -4.89
C HIS A 43 0.89 -5.62 -5.49
N LEU A 44 0.19 -4.91 -4.61
CA LEU A 44 -0.80 -3.92 -5.01
C LEU A 44 -0.09 -2.74 -5.70
N ALA A 45 -0.45 -2.52 -6.96
CA ALA A 45 -0.03 -1.38 -7.75
C ALA A 45 -1.26 -0.67 -8.33
N GLY A 46 -1.02 0.38 -9.12
CA GLY A 46 -2.08 1.29 -9.58
C GLY A 46 -2.23 2.50 -8.66
N VAL A 47 -3.37 3.18 -8.76
CA VAL A 47 -3.69 4.36 -7.94
C VAL A 47 -3.73 3.99 -6.46
N ALA A 48 -4.36 2.86 -6.11
CA ALA A 48 -4.50 2.40 -4.73
C ALA A 48 -3.15 2.13 -4.05
N GLY A 49 -2.28 1.34 -4.69
CA GLY A 49 -0.95 1.04 -4.15
C GLY A 49 -0.08 2.29 -4.00
N ALA A 50 -0.15 3.22 -4.97
CA ALA A 50 0.59 4.48 -4.90
C ALA A 50 0.08 5.41 -3.78
N ALA A 51 -1.25 5.49 -3.59
CA ALA A 51 -1.85 6.30 -2.54
C ALA A 51 -1.51 5.76 -1.14
N LEU A 52 -1.62 4.45 -0.94
CA LEU A 52 -1.25 3.79 0.32
C LEU A 52 0.23 4.00 0.64
N CYS A 53 1.12 3.80 -0.33
CA CYS A 53 2.56 4.01 -0.15
C CYS A 53 2.89 5.46 0.23
N ARG A 54 2.30 6.43 -0.46
CA ARG A 54 2.49 7.85 -0.13
C ARG A 54 1.97 8.17 1.27
N HIS A 55 0.76 7.74 1.62
CA HIS A 55 0.23 7.95 2.97
C HIS A 55 1.11 7.33 4.05
N ALA A 56 1.59 6.10 3.84
CA ALA A 56 2.47 5.43 4.80
C ALA A 56 3.78 6.19 5.02
N LEU A 57 4.33 6.84 3.99
CA LEU A 57 5.51 7.71 4.12
C LEU A 57 5.17 9.03 4.80
N ASP A 58 4.11 9.72 4.35
CA ASP A 58 3.71 11.03 4.87
C ASP A 58 3.28 10.97 6.34
N ALA A 59 2.59 9.89 6.74
CA ALA A 59 2.16 9.65 8.11
C ALA A 59 3.26 9.04 9.00
N GLY A 60 4.48 8.82 8.46
CA GLY A 60 5.61 8.27 9.20
C GLY A 60 5.44 6.80 9.61
N TRP A 61 4.57 6.04 8.94
CA TRP A 61 4.45 4.60 9.13
C TRP A 61 5.68 3.87 8.59
N CYS A 62 6.22 4.37 7.49
CA CYS A 62 7.44 3.91 6.87
C CYS A 62 8.42 5.08 6.70
N VAL A 63 9.71 4.80 6.81
CA VAL A 63 10.79 5.74 6.50
C VAL A 63 11.75 5.11 5.50
N ARG A 64 12.29 5.90 4.57
CA ARG A 64 13.29 5.40 3.62
C ARG A 64 14.61 5.10 4.33
N ILE A 65 15.28 4.03 3.93
CA ILE A 65 16.59 3.64 4.44
C ILE A 65 17.53 3.29 3.27
N GLY A 66 18.82 3.59 3.41
CA GLY A 66 19.82 3.26 2.40
C GLY A 66 19.55 3.89 1.03
N SER A 67 19.62 3.08 -0.03
CA SER A 67 19.56 3.48 -1.45
C SER A 67 18.13 3.83 -1.92
N GLU A 68 17.42 4.69 -1.19
CA GLU A 68 16.09 5.27 -1.46
C GLU A 68 14.91 4.31 -1.72
N ARG A 69 15.15 3.08 -2.17
CA ARG A 69 14.16 2.08 -2.58
C ARG A 69 13.76 1.15 -1.43
N ALA A 70 14.55 1.11 -0.36
CA ALA A 70 14.22 0.37 0.84
C ALA A 70 13.49 1.28 1.84
N VAL A 71 12.53 0.70 2.55
CA VAL A 71 11.82 1.36 3.65
C VAL A 71 11.87 0.50 4.89
N LYS A 72 11.84 1.14 6.04
CA LYS A 72 11.67 0.51 7.35
C LYS A 72 10.35 0.94 7.94
N VAL A 73 9.60 -0.02 8.47
CA VAL A 73 8.37 0.26 9.22
C VAL A 73 8.74 0.81 10.60
N THR A 74 8.09 1.89 11.01
CA THR A 74 8.26 2.49 12.34
C THR A 74 7.32 1.82 13.34
N SER A 75 7.52 2.05 14.64
CA SER A 75 6.57 1.56 15.65
C SER A 75 5.16 2.16 15.49
N ALA A 76 5.06 3.37 14.92
CA ALA A 76 3.75 3.96 14.57
C ALA A 76 3.12 3.19 13.40
N GLY A 77 3.93 2.84 12.39
CA GLY A 77 3.51 2.02 11.26
C GLY A 77 3.06 0.62 11.67
N GLU A 78 3.79 -0.08 12.55
CA GLU A 78 3.38 -1.39 13.06
C GLU A 78 1.97 -1.34 13.68
N ARG A 79 1.70 -0.33 14.51
CA ARG A 79 0.37 -0.15 15.12
C ARG A 79 -0.70 0.17 14.08
N ALA A 80 -0.39 1.01 13.09
CA ALA A 80 -1.33 1.39 12.06
C ALA A 80 -1.68 0.22 11.13
N LEU A 81 -0.66 -0.51 10.65
CA LEU A 81 -0.82 -1.66 9.76
C LEU A 81 -1.53 -2.82 10.47
N SER A 82 -1.24 -3.05 11.76
CA SER A 82 -1.98 -4.02 12.58
C SER A 82 -3.46 -3.65 12.68
N ARG A 83 -3.78 -2.39 13.03
CA ARG A 83 -5.18 -1.94 13.19
C ARG A 83 -5.97 -1.95 11.88
N LEU A 84 -5.37 -1.50 10.79
CA LEU A 84 -6.07 -1.25 9.53
C LEU A 84 -6.10 -2.46 8.60
N LEU A 85 -5.04 -3.29 8.65
CA LEU A 85 -4.84 -4.41 7.72
C LEU A 85 -4.63 -5.75 8.44
N GLY A 86 -4.64 -5.80 9.77
CA GLY A 86 -4.39 -7.02 10.54
C GLY A 86 -2.94 -7.53 10.45
N ILE A 87 -2.00 -6.70 10.01
CA ILE A 87 -0.61 -7.11 9.79
C ILE A 87 0.16 -7.04 11.11
N GLY A 88 0.52 -8.21 11.65
CA GLY A 88 1.32 -8.32 12.87
C GLY A 88 2.80 -7.97 12.65
N ALA A 89 3.48 -7.56 13.72
CA ALA A 89 4.89 -7.15 13.69
C ALA A 89 5.85 -8.22 13.14
N ALA A 90 5.51 -9.51 13.28
CA ALA A 90 6.31 -10.61 12.72
C ALA A 90 6.36 -10.62 11.19
N ALA A 91 5.33 -10.07 10.52
CA ALA A 91 5.29 -9.96 9.05
C ALA A 91 5.99 -8.70 8.52
N LEU A 92 6.49 -7.83 9.40
CA LEU A 92 7.10 -6.53 9.08
C LEU A 92 8.62 -6.51 9.32
N ARG A 93 9.20 -7.66 9.67
CA ARG A 93 10.64 -7.88 9.90
C ARG A 93 11.19 -8.83 8.85
#